data_AF-A0A3L6PQB3-F1
#
_entry.id   AF-A0A3L6PQB3-F1
#
_cell.length_a   1.000
_cell.length_b   1.000
_cell.length_c   1.000
_cell.angle_alpha   90.00
_cell.angle_beta   90.00
_cell.angle_gamma   90.00
#
_symmetry.space_group_name_H-M   'P 1'
#
loop_
_entity.id
_entity.type
_entity.pdbx_description
1 polymer ?
#
loop_
_entity_poly.entity_id
_entity_poly.type
_entity_poly.pdbx_seq_one_letter_code
_entity_poly.pdbx_strand_id
1 'polypeptide(L)'
;MDSEINKICWQVMLKPPSPDPLYGMHDEEQLIDFSDVDIRLPMLVYMSREKRPGYDHNKKAGAMNALVRCSAVMSNGPFILNFDCDHYINNAQAIREAMCFPMDRGGERIAYIQFPQRFEGIDPSDRYANNNTVFFDGNMRALDGLQGPMYVGTGCMFRRFALYGFDPPRTTEYTGWLFQKKKVTSFKADLETDTQSLKAEDFDAELTSMLVPRRFGNSSALMASIPVAEFQARPLVDHPAVRHGRPPGALTVPRPPLDPPTVAEAVSVISCWYEDKTEWGDRVGWIYGSVTEDVVSGYRMHNRGWRSVYCITKRDAFLGTAPINLTDRLHQVLRWATGSVEIFFSRNNAFLASRKLMFLQRVAYLNVGIYPFTSIFLLVYCFIPALSLFSGFFIVQTLNVAFLCYLLTITVTLIALGVLEVKWSGIALEDWWRNEQFWLISGTLHCAHLYAVVQGLLKVMAGIEISFTLTAKAAADDNEDIYADLYVVKWSSLLIPPITIGMINIIAIAFAFARTVYSDNPRWGKFIGGGFFSFWVLAHLCPFAKGLMGRRGKTPTIVFVWSGLISITISLLWVAISPPEASAGGRTAGFQFP
;
A
#
# COMPACT_ATOMS: atom_id res chain seq x y z
N MET A 1 -28.79 -6.22 16.21
CA MET A 1 -29.09 -7.18 15.11
C MET A 1 -27.93 -8.17 15.09
N ASP A 2 -27.62 -8.77 16.26
CA ASP A 2 -26.30 -9.31 16.58
C ASP A 2 -26.34 -10.74 17.14
N SER A 3 -27.50 -11.41 17.08
CA SER A 3 -27.69 -12.74 17.67
C SER A 3 -27.61 -13.91 16.68
N GLU A 4 -27.44 -13.66 15.37
CA GLU A 4 -27.45 -14.74 14.35
C GLU A 4 -26.07 -15.06 13.72
N ILE A 5 -25.02 -14.28 13.98
CA ILE A 5 -23.69 -14.47 13.35
C ILE A 5 -22.80 -15.41 14.18
N ASN A 6 -23.32 -16.58 14.56
CA ASN A 6 -22.54 -17.61 15.29
C ASN A 6 -22.42 -18.94 14.51
N LYS A 7 -22.87 -18.98 13.24
CA LYS A 7 -22.84 -20.19 12.42
C LYS A 7 -21.84 -20.05 11.27
N ILE A 8 -20.99 -21.06 11.09
CA ILE A 8 -20.26 -21.26 9.83
C ILE A 8 -21.32 -21.41 8.74
N CYS A 9 -21.28 -20.55 7.74
CA CYS A 9 -22.08 -20.71 6.53
C CYS A 9 -21.14 -21.08 5.40
N TRP A 10 -21.30 -22.28 4.87
CA TRP A 10 -20.49 -22.78 3.79
C TRP A 10 -21.43 -23.40 2.75
N GLN A 11 -21.32 -22.95 1.51
CA GLN A 11 -22.22 -23.37 0.44
C GLN A 11 -21.47 -23.42 -0.89
N VAL A 12 -21.53 -24.57 -1.58
CA VAL A 12 -21.15 -24.66 -2.98
C VAL A 12 -22.30 -24.10 -3.82
N MET A 13 -22.09 -22.93 -4.42
CA MET A 13 -23.10 -22.28 -5.26
C MET A 13 -23.12 -22.88 -6.66
N LEU A 14 -21.94 -23.21 -7.21
CA LEU A 14 -21.79 -23.88 -8.49
C LEU A 14 -20.87 -25.07 -8.33
N LYS A 15 -21.31 -26.23 -8.82
CA LYS A 15 -20.54 -27.48 -8.77
C LYS A 15 -19.32 -27.41 -9.70
N PRO A 16 -18.29 -28.27 -9.48
CA PRO A 16 -17.21 -28.42 -10.44
C PRO A 16 -17.77 -28.72 -11.84
N PRO A 17 -17.30 -28.03 -12.89
CA PRO A 17 -17.75 -28.31 -14.24
C PRO A 17 -17.36 -29.73 -14.66
N SER A 18 -18.14 -30.34 -15.56
CA SER A 18 -17.78 -31.61 -16.23
C SER A 18 -16.43 -31.47 -16.93
N PRO A 19 -15.67 -32.55 -17.17
CA PRO A 19 -14.42 -32.47 -17.96
C PRO A 19 -14.68 -32.16 -19.44
N ASP A 20 -15.79 -32.66 -19.99
CA ASP A 20 -16.17 -32.43 -21.38
C ASP A 20 -16.87 -31.08 -21.58
N PRO A 21 -16.53 -30.33 -22.65
CA PRO A 21 -17.15 -29.05 -22.96
C PRO A 21 -18.65 -29.23 -23.23
N LEU A 22 -19.46 -28.29 -22.73
CA LEU A 22 -20.88 -28.23 -23.00
C LEU A 22 -21.13 -26.98 -23.82
N TYR A 23 -21.61 -27.15 -25.05
CA TYR A 23 -21.90 -26.05 -25.95
C TYR A 23 -23.36 -25.59 -25.80
N GLY A 24 -23.62 -24.30 -26.01
CA GLY A 24 -24.97 -23.76 -26.03
C GLY A 24 -25.81 -24.35 -27.17
N MET A 25 -27.14 -24.37 -26.99
CA MET A 25 -28.06 -24.69 -28.07
C MET A 25 -28.38 -23.40 -28.82
N HIS A 26 -28.47 -23.46 -30.15
CA HIS A 26 -28.96 -22.33 -30.94
C HIS A 26 -30.45 -22.10 -30.64
N ASP A 27 -30.79 -20.91 -30.16
CA ASP A 27 -32.16 -20.49 -29.85
C ASP A 27 -32.45 -19.16 -30.59
N GLU A 28 -33.45 -19.15 -31.47
CA GLU A 28 -33.81 -17.97 -32.28
C GLU A 28 -34.34 -16.80 -31.41
N GLU A 29 -34.70 -17.06 -30.15
CA GLU A 29 -35.14 -16.04 -29.19
C GLU A 29 -33.99 -15.39 -28.40
N GLN A 30 -32.76 -15.96 -28.43
CA GLN A 30 -31.61 -15.40 -27.72
C GLN A 30 -30.87 -14.36 -28.57
N LEU A 31 -30.62 -13.18 -27.99
CA LEU A 31 -29.86 -12.09 -28.61
C LEU A 31 -28.37 -12.41 -28.85
N ILE A 32 -27.83 -13.48 -28.24
CA ILE A 32 -26.42 -13.86 -28.29
C ILE A 32 -26.35 -15.36 -28.60
N ASP A 33 -25.63 -15.73 -29.66
CA ASP A 33 -25.41 -17.12 -30.07
C ASP A 33 -24.29 -17.76 -29.22
N PHE A 34 -24.62 -18.84 -28.51
CA PHE A 34 -23.71 -19.63 -27.69
C PHE A 34 -23.34 -20.99 -28.28
N SER A 35 -23.70 -21.25 -29.55
CA SER A 35 -23.51 -22.57 -30.20
C SER A 35 -22.05 -23.04 -30.21
N ASP A 36 -21.10 -22.12 -30.34
CA ASP A 36 -19.65 -22.40 -30.33
C ASP A 36 -18.96 -22.06 -29.00
N VAL A 37 -19.74 -21.72 -27.96
CA VAL A 37 -19.22 -21.28 -26.67
C VAL A 37 -19.43 -22.37 -25.62
N ASP A 38 -18.37 -22.70 -24.89
CA ASP A 38 -18.45 -23.56 -23.72
C ASP A 38 -19.21 -22.83 -22.60
N ILE A 39 -20.44 -23.27 -22.32
CA ILE A 39 -21.36 -22.65 -21.35
C ILE A 39 -21.11 -23.13 -19.91
N ARG A 40 -20.08 -23.97 -19.67
CA ARG A 40 -19.73 -24.42 -18.32
C ARG A 40 -19.26 -23.26 -17.46
N LEU A 41 -19.86 -23.14 -16.28
CA LEU A 41 -19.46 -22.14 -15.31
C LEU A 41 -18.38 -22.69 -14.35
N PRO A 42 -17.44 -21.84 -13.89
CA PRO A 42 -16.47 -22.23 -12.89
C PRO A 42 -17.15 -22.48 -11.53
N MET A 43 -16.56 -23.38 -10.75
CA MET A 43 -17.01 -23.67 -9.39
C MET A 43 -16.96 -22.41 -8.53
N LEU A 44 -18.08 -22.07 -7.89
CA LEU A 44 -18.23 -20.94 -6.99
C LEU A 44 -18.58 -21.43 -5.59
N VAL A 45 -17.81 -21.00 -4.60
CA VAL A 45 -17.95 -21.41 -3.20
C VAL A 45 -18.16 -20.17 -2.36
N TYR A 46 -19.27 -20.13 -1.66
CA TYR A 46 -19.53 -19.13 -0.64
C TYR A 46 -19.05 -19.64 0.72
N MET A 47 -18.27 -18.81 1.41
CA MET A 47 -17.70 -19.14 2.71
C MET A 47 -17.85 -17.97 3.67
N SER A 48 -18.43 -18.25 4.83
CA SER A 48 -18.46 -17.38 6.01
C SER A 48 -17.78 -18.10 7.16
N ARG A 49 -16.76 -17.46 7.73
CA ARG A 49 -16.01 -18.00 8.86
C ARG A 49 -16.84 -17.98 10.14
N GLU A 50 -16.52 -18.88 11.05
CA GLU A 50 -17.04 -18.81 12.41
C GLU A 50 -16.47 -17.58 13.13
N LYS A 51 -17.34 -16.82 13.79
CA LYS A 51 -16.95 -15.75 14.70
C LYS A 51 -17.58 -16.03 16.06
N ARG A 52 -16.78 -15.94 17.11
CA ARG A 52 -17.24 -16.09 18.49
C ARG A 52 -16.84 -14.87 19.31
N PRO A 53 -17.72 -14.39 20.21
CA PRO A 53 -17.34 -13.36 21.17
C PRO A 53 -16.11 -13.80 21.97
N GLY A 54 -15.10 -12.93 22.09
CA GLY A 54 -13.86 -13.21 22.81
C GLY A 54 -12.73 -13.83 21.97
N TYR A 55 -12.96 -14.13 20.69
CA TYR A 55 -11.91 -14.54 19.74
C TYR A 55 -11.58 -13.41 18.77
N ASP A 56 -10.30 -13.05 18.66
CA ASP A 56 -9.85 -12.13 17.61
C ASP A 56 -9.88 -12.83 16.24
N HIS A 57 -10.43 -12.13 15.25
CA HIS A 57 -10.67 -12.64 13.90
C HIS A 57 -9.73 -12.04 12.85
N ASN A 58 -8.77 -11.20 13.25
CA ASN A 58 -7.69 -10.69 12.41
C ASN A 58 -8.15 -10.03 11.10
N LYS A 59 -9.32 -9.37 11.13
CA LYS A 59 -9.94 -8.62 10.02
C LYS A 59 -9.81 -9.33 8.64
N LYS A 60 -9.13 -8.70 7.66
CA LYS A 60 -8.95 -9.18 6.28
C LYS A 60 -7.95 -10.34 6.23
N ALA A 61 -6.81 -10.24 6.92
CA ALA A 61 -5.78 -11.27 6.96
C ALA A 61 -6.33 -12.65 7.39
N GLY A 62 -7.14 -12.69 8.45
CA GLY A 62 -7.75 -13.95 8.90
C GLY A 62 -8.76 -14.52 7.89
N ALA A 63 -9.45 -13.66 7.14
CA ALA A 63 -10.38 -14.11 6.10
C ALA A 63 -9.62 -14.76 4.94
N MET A 64 -8.53 -14.13 4.50
CA MET A 64 -7.67 -14.68 3.45
C MET A 64 -7.01 -15.99 3.88
N ASN A 65 -6.52 -16.10 5.12
CA ASN A 65 -5.91 -17.33 5.62
C ASN A 65 -6.90 -18.50 5.68
N ALA A 66 -8.14 -18.27 6.14
CA ALA A 66 -9.16 -19.31 6.11
C ALA A 66 -9.53 -19.73 4.67
N LEU A 67 -9.61 -18.78 3.73
CA LEU A 67 -9.83 -19.08 2.32
C LEU A 67 -8.72 -19.96 1.75
N VAL A 68 -7.45 -19.68 2.10
CA VAL A 68 -6.32 -20.52 1.67
C VAL A 68 -6.42 -21.94 2.20
N ARG A 69 -6.77 -22.12 3.48
CA ARG A 69 -6.94 -23.45 4.10
C ARG A 69 -8.10 -24.21 3.46
N CYS A 70 -9.26 -23.58 3.35
CA CYS A 70 -10.44 -24.18 2.72
C CYS A 70 -10.15 -24.57 1.26
N SER A 71 -9.57 -23.66 0.48
CA SER A 71 -9.20 -23.90 -0.91
C SER A 71 -8.18 -25.02 -1.06
N ALA A 72 -7.26 -25.22 -0.11
CA ALA A 72 -6.27 -26.29 -0.15
C ALA A 72 -6.91 -27.68 -0.06
N VAL A 73 -7.93 -27.83 0.78
CA VAL A 73 -8.68 -29.08 0.95
C VAL A 73 -9.61 -29.34 -0.24
N MET A 74 -10.22 -28.29 -0.79
CA MET A 74 -11.22 -28.44 -1.86
C MET A 74 -10.64 -28.59 -3.27
N SER A 75 -9.87 -27.61 -3.71
CA SER A 75 -9.41 -27.49 -5.10
C SER A 75 -7.90 -27.62 -5.24
N ASN A 76 -7.18 -27.27 -4.18
CA ASN A 76 -5.73 -27.23 -4.09
C ASN A 76 -5.06 -26.48 -5.26
N GLY A 77 -5.65 -25.38 -5.72
CA GLY A 77 -5.11 -24.60 -6.83
C GLY A 77 -3.71 -24.05 -6.51
N PRO A 78 -2.67 -24.29 -7.33
CA PRO A 78 -1.28 -23.91 -7.02
C PRO A 78 -1.03 -22.40 -7.00
N PHE A 79 -1.86 -21.64 -7.70
CA PHE A 79 -1.84 -20.18 -7.74
C PHE A 79 -3.13 -19.61 -7.15
N ILE A 80 -3.02 -18.52 -6.42
CA ILE A 80 -4.12 -17.83 -5.74
C ILE A 80 -4.12 -16.39 -6.20
N LEU A 81 -5.16 -15.96 -6.90
CA LEU A 81 -5.38 -14.57 -7.26
C LEU A 81 -6.22 -13.90 -6.18
N ASN A 82 -5.77 -12.75 -5.67
CA ASN A 82 -6.54 -11.95 -4.73
C ASN A 82 -7.00 -10.62 -5.34
N PHE A 83 -8.18 -10.18 -4.94
CA PHE A 83 -8.70 -8.85 -5.28
C PHE A 83 -9.70 -8.41 -4.23
N ASP A 84 -9.81 -7.10 -4.06
CA ASP A 84 -10.79 -6.47 -3.17
C ASP A 84 -12.16 -6.35 -3.86
N CYS A 85 -13.24 -6.21 -3.07
CA CYS A 85 -14.61 -6.14 -3.58
C CYS A 85 -14.87 -4.94 -4.50
N ASP A 86 -14.03 -3.92 -4.43
CA ASP A 86 -14.10 -2.72 -5.26
C ASP A 86 -13.29 -2.83 -6.56
N HIS A 87 -12.65 -3.99 -6.82
CA HIS A 87 -11.88 -4.26 -8.03
C HIS A 87 -12.51 -5.40 -8.85
N TYR A 88 -12.49 -5.25 -10.18
CA TYR A 88 -12.93 -6.26 -11.12
C TYR A 88 -11.90 -6.50 -12.22
N ILE A 89 -12.01 -7.65 -12.89
CA ILE A 89 -11.13 -8.03 -14.01
C ILE A 89 -11.65 -7.35 -15.27
N ASN A 90 -10.89 -6.42 -15.82
CA ASN A 90 -11.23 -5.72 -17.07
C ASN A 90 -10.65 -6.42 -18.31
N ASN A 91 -9.56 -7.16 -18.16
CA ASN A 91 -8.97 -7.94 -19.25
C ASN A 91 -9.11 -9.44 -18.99
N ALA A 92 -9.89 -10.15 -19.81
CA ALA A 92 -10.05 -11.60 -19.74
C ALA A 92 -8.72 -12.38 -19.93
N GLN A 93 -7.71 -11.76 -20.56
CA GLN A 93 -6.38 -12.36 -20.74
C GLN A 93 -5.45 -12.19 -19.54
N ALA A 94 -5.83 -11.41 -18.51
CA ALA A 94 -4.97 -11.09 -17.37
C ALA A 94 -4.40 -12.33 -16.67
N ILE A 95 -5.23 -13.35 -16.46
CA ILE A 95 -4.81 -14.61 -15.82
C ILE A 95 -3.81 -15.35 -16.71
N ARG A 96 -4.05 -15.39 -18.03
CA ARG A 96 -3.15 -16.06 -18.98
C ARG A 96 -1.79 -15.37 -19.04
N GLU A 97 -1.79 -14.04 -19.07
CA GLU A 97 -0.56 -13.22 -19.04
C GLU A 97 0.20 -13.42 -17.73
N ALA A 98 -0.50 -13.47 -16.58
CA ALA A 98 0.11 -13.78 -15.28
C ALA A 98 0.79 -15.15 -15.30
N MET A 99 0.14 -16.17 -15.88
CA MET A 99 0.64 -17.54 -15.90
C MET A 99 1.89 -17.73 -16.77
N CYS A 100 2.19 -16.81 -17.68
CA CYS A 100 3.42 -16.89 -18.46
C CYS A 100 4.68 -16.79 -17.59
N PHE A 101 4.70 -15.94 -16.55
CA PHE A 101 5.91 -15.73 -15.74
C PHE A 101 6.32 -16.94 -14.89
N PRO A 102 5.41 -17.59 -14.12
CA PRO A 102 5.77 -18.75 -13.31
C PRO A 102 6.08 -19.99 -14.15
N MET A 103 5.58 -20.03 -15.39
CA MET A 103 5.79 -21.14 -16.32
C MET A 103 7.06 -20.97 -17.16
N ASP A 104 7.65 -19.76 -17.23
CA ASP A 104 8.89 -19.49 -17.93
C ASP A 104 10.15 -19.85 -17.10
N ARG A 105 11.32 -19.77 -17.73
CA ARG A 105 12.63 -20.11 -17.17
C ARG A 105 12.92 -19.30 -15.90
N GLY A 106 13.13 -19.97 -14.79
CA GLY A 106 13.41 -19.31 -13.51
C GLY A 106 12.15 -18.84 -12.78
N GLY A 107 10.96 -19.12 -13.34
CA GLY A 107 9.65 -18.87 -12.75
C GLY A 107 9.42 -19.65 -11.45
N GLU A 108 10.20 -20.70 -11.19
CA GLU A 108 10.17 -21.46 -9.93
C GLU A 108 10.56 -20.62 -8.70
N ARG A 109 11.19 -19.45 -8.89
CA ARG A 109 11.58 -18.51 -7.82
C ARG A 109 10.59 -17.36 -7.62
N ILE A 110 9.51 -17.31 -8.40
CA ILE A 110 8.50 -16.26 -8.31
C ILE A 110 7.48 -16.65 -7.24
N ALA A 111 7.36 -15.81 -6.21
CA ALA A 111 6.36 -15.94 -5.16
C ALA A 111 5.03 -15.34 -5.56
N TYR A 112 5.03 -14.17 -6.21
CA TYR A 112 3.81 -13.51 -6.64
C TYR A 112 4.03 -12.56 -7.81
N ILE A 113 2.95 -12.29 -8.54
CA ILE A 113 2.91 -11.32 -9.63
C ILE A 113 1.92 -10.23 -9.27
N GLN A 114 2.41 -9.00 -9.21
CA GLN A 114 1.62 -7.82 -8.88
C GLN A 114 1.21 -7.11 -10.17
N PHE A 115 -0.07 -6.80 -10.30
CA PHE A 115 -0.60 -5.95 -11.35
C PHE A 115 -0.71 -4.49 -10.89
N PRO A 116 -0.63 -3.49 -11.80
CA PRO A 116 -0.96 -2.12 -11.50
C PRO A 116 -2.42 -2.00 -11.04
N GLN A 117 -2.65 -1.25 -9.96
CA GLN A 117 -4.01 -0.88 -9.56
C GLN A 117 -4.40 0.37 -10.33
N ARG A 118 -5.52 0.29 -11.05
CA ARG A 118 -6.08 1.38 -11.82
C ARG A 118 -7.51 1.62 -11.37
N PHE A 119 -7.94 2.87 -11.43
CA PHE A 119 -9.24 3.26 -10.91
C PHE A 119 -10.10 3.92 -11.98
N GLU A 120 -11.40 3.68 -11.91
CA GLU A 120 -12.42 4.36 -12.70
C GLU A 120 -13.14 5.42 -11.88
N GLY A 121 -13.86 6.32 -12.56
CA GLY A 121 -14.64 7.39 -11.92
C GLY A 121 -13.80 8.54 -11.36
N ILE A 122 -12.56 8.70 -11.85
CA ILE A 122 -11.70 9.82 -11.48
C ILE A 122 -12.03 11.02 -12.37
N ASP A 123 -12.13 12.21 -11.77
CA ASP A 123 -12.29 13.49 -12.47
C ASP A 123 -11.24 13.60 -13.59
N PRO A 124 -11.58 14.05 -14.81
CA PRO A 124 -10.61 14.33 -15.87
C PRO A 124 -9.48 15.24 -15.41
N SER A 125 -9.76 16.10 -14.42
CA SER A 125 -8.68 16.83 -13.79
C SER A 125 -7.80 15.91 -12.96
N ASP A 126 -8.25 14.98 -12.10
CA ASP A 126 -7.52 14.17 -11.09
C ASP A 126 -6.89 14.99 -9.94
N ARG A 127 -7.67 15.94 -9.40
CA ARG A 127 -7.20 16.93 -8.41
C ARG A 127 -6.50 16.35 -7.18
N TYR A 128 -6.85 15.12 -6.80
CA TYR A 128 -6.35 14.45 -5.61
C TYR A 128 -5.28 13.39 -5.90
N ALA A 129 -4.79 13.31 -7.14
CA ALA A 129 -3.78 12.35 -7.58
C ALA A 129 -4.13 10.91 -7.18
N ASN A 130 -5.40 10.53 -7.40
CA ASN A 130 -5.92 9.23 -7.00
C ASN A 130 -5.35 8.10 -7.86
N ASN A 131 -4.97 8.38 -9.10
CA ASN A 131 -4.33 7.39 -9.97
C ASN A 131 -2.95 6.94 -9.48
N ASN A 132 -2.25 7.77 -8.70
CA ASN A 132 -0.93 7.49 -8.14
C ASN A 132 0.06 6.90 -9.17
N THR A 133 0.07 7.47 -10.38
CA THR A 133 0.83 6.97 -11.54
C THR A 133 2.33 6.94 -11.28
N VAL A 134 2.87 7.91 -10.54
CA VAL A 134 4.30 7.96 -10.17
C VAL A 134 4.73 6.71 -9.40
N PHE A 135 3.89 6.22 -8.48
CA PHE A 135 4.19 5.03 -7.69
C PHE A 135 4.09 3.74 -8.53
N PHE A 136 3.01 3.59 -9.31
CA PHE A 136 2.77 2.36 -10.09
C PHE A 136 3.62 2.29 -11.37
N ASP A 137 3.79 3.39 -12.09
CA ASP A 137 4.50 3.42 -13.38
C ASP A 137 5.97 3.85 -13.27
N GLY A 138 6.34 4.56 -12.21
CA GLY A 138 7.74 4.88 -11.93
C GLY A 138 8.37 3.86 -10.97
N ASN A 139 7.98 3.96 -9.70
CA ASN A 139 8.68 3.27 -8.60
C ASN A 139 8.54 1.73 -8.68
N MET A 140 7.32 1.21 -8.86
CA MET A 140 7.10 -0.25 -8.92
C MET A 140 7.80 -0.91 -10.10
N ARG A 141 7.87 -0.24 -11.26
CA ARG A 141 8.66 -0.70 -12.41
C ARG A 141 10.16 -0.74 -12.10
N ALA A 142 10.68 0.27 -11.40
CA ALA A 142 12.07 0.31 -11.00
C ALA A 142 12.42 -0.82 -10.01
N LEU A 143 11.51 -1.13 -9.07
CA LEU A 143 11.68 -2.23 -8.11
C LEU A 143 11.65 -3.62 -8.77
N ASP A 144 10.97 -3.76 -9.90
CA ASP A 144 10.93 -5.00 -10.67
C ASP A 144 12.32 -5.44 -11.17
N GLY A 145 13.18 -4.47 -11.50
CA GLY A 145 14.57 -4.73 -11.90
C GLY A 145 15.46 -5.30 -10.79
N LEU A 146 15.04 -5.22 -9.52
CA LEU A 146 15.77 -5.75 -8.37
C LEU A 146 15.27 -7.16 -8.01
N GLN A 147 14.49 -7.25 -6.94
CA GLN A 147 13.88 -8.49 -6.45
C GLN A 147 12.39 -8.58 -6.77
N GLY A 148 11.79 -7.48 -7.24
CA GLY A 148 10.38 -7.40 -7.60
C GLY A 148 9.60 -6.32 -6.83
N PRO A 149 8.38 -5.99 -7.28
CA PRO A 149 7.48 -5.04 -6.62
C PRO A 149 7.02 -5.55 -5.24
N MET A 150 6.57 -4.63 -4.39
CA MET A 150 5.93 -4.99 -3.12
C MET A 150 4.47 -5.37 -3.33
N TYR A 151 3.94 -6.25 -2.48
CA TYR A 151 2.51 -6.58 -2.48
C TYR A 151 1.68 -5.42 -1.91
N VAL A 152 0.67 -4.99 -2.67
CA VAL A 152 -0.13 -3.77 -2.41
C VAL A 152 -1.62 -4.03 -2.14
N GLY A 153 -2.00 -5.28 -1.85
CA GLY A 153 -3.32 -5.59 -1.27
C GLY A 153 -4.38 -6.19 -2.21
N THR A 154 -4.26 -5.96 -3.52
CA THR A 154 -5.21 -6.42 -4.54
C THR A 154 -4.50 -6.63 -5.88
N GLY A 155 -5.12 -7.40 -6.78
CA GLY A 155 -4.61 -7.68 -8.13
C GLY A 155 -3.27 -8.41 -8.09
N CYS A 156 -3.12 -9.40 -7.21
CA CYS A 156 -1.86 -10.13 -7.05
C CYS A 156 -2.08 -11.64 -7.15
N MET A 157 -1.30 -12.29 -8.01
CA MET A 157 -1.32 -13.75 -8.18
C MET A 157 -0.18 -14.39 -7.39
N PHE A 158 -0.51 -15.05 -6.29
CA PHE A 158 0.44 -15.71 -5.40
C PHE A 158 0.65 -17.18 -5.77
N ARG A 159 1.88 -17.66 -5.59
CA ARG A 159 2.20 -19.08 -5.50
C ARG A 159 1.82 -19.57 -4.10
N ARG A 160 0.89 -20.53 -4.02
CA ARG A 160 0.40 -21.10 -2.75
C ARG A 160 1.54 -21.60 -1.85
N PHE A 161 2.52 -22.28 -2.44
CA PHE A 161 3.67 -22.80 -1.71
C PHE A 161 4.49 -21.71 -1.00
N ALA A 162 4.62 -20.53 -1.62
CA ALA A 162 5.29 -19.39 -0.99
C ALA A 162 4.48 -18.82 0.18
N LEU A 163 3.14 -18.81 0.10
CA LEU A 163 2.26 -18.39 1.19
C LEU A 163 2.35 -19.33 2.41
N TYR A 164 2.62 -20.62 2.19
CA TYR A 164 2.90 -21.55 3.29
C TYR A 164 4.24 -21.30 4.02
N GLY A 165 5.02 -20.35 3.50
CA GLY A 165 6.24 -19.87 4.12
C GLY A 165 7.44 -20.79 3.95
N PHE A 166 7.41 -21.63 2.92
CA PHE A 166 8.58 -22.39 2.47
C PHE A 166 9.57 -21.48 1.75
N ASP A 167 10.82 -21.90 1.70
CA ASP A 167 11.88 -21.23 0.94
C ASP A 167 11.80 -21.62 -0.56
N PRO A 168 12.28 -20.76 -1.48
CA PRO A 168 12.27 -21.11 -2.88
C PRO A 168 13.28 -22.25 -3.17
N PRO A 169 13.05 -23.03 -4.25
CA PRO A 169 13.92 -24.16 -4.64
C PRO A 169 15.41 -23.87 -4.64
N ARG A 170 15.72 -22.64 -5.05
CA ARG A 170 17.06 -22.11 -5.21
C ARG A 170 17.07 -20.73 -4.57
N THR A 171 17.71 -20.64 -3.42
CA THR A 171 18.00 -19.35 -2.79
C THR A 171 19.43 -18.94 -3.15
N THR A 172 19.65 -17.64 -3.25
CA THR A 172 20.99 -17.06 -3.36
C THR A 172 21.19 -16.13 -2.19
N GLU A 173 22.21 -16.38 -1.38
CA GLU A 173 22.59 -15.47 -0.31
C GLU A 173 23.53 -14.39 -0.86
N TYR A 174 23.26 -13.15 -0.45
CA TYR A 174 24.07 -12.00 -0.78
C TYR A 174 25.05 -11.68 0.36
N THR A 175 26.35 -11.84 0.11
CA THR A 175 27.43 -11.64 1.08
C THR A 175 28.08 -10.25 0.99
N GLY A 176 27.34 -9.25 0.49
CA GLY A 176 27.74 -7.85 0.47
C GLY A 176 28.21 -7.34 -0.90
N TRP A 177 28.57 -6.06 -0.98
CA TRP A 177 28.92 -5.34 -2.22
C TRP A 177 30.15 -5.92 -2.97
N LEU A 178 31.04 -6.63 -2.27
CA LEU A 178 32.34 -7.10 -2.79
C LEU A 178 32.47 -8.63 -2.93
N PHE A 179 31.50 -9.43 -2.49
CA PHE A 179 31.65 -10.89 -2.45
C PHE A 179 30.61 -11.66 -3.27
N GLN A 180 31.05 -12.81 -3.81
CA GLN A 180 30.28 -13.70 -4.70
C GLN A 180 28.96 -14.16 -4.08
N LYS A 181 27.90 -14.19 -4.91
CA LYS A 181 26.61 -14.82 -4.56
C LYS A 181 26.83 -16.29 -4.20
N LYS A 182 26.53 -16.67 -2.96
CA LYS A 182 26.53 -18.08 -2.57
C LYS A 182 25.17 -18.69 -2.94
N LYS A 183 25.16 -19.67 -3.85
CA LYS A 183 23.95 -20.42 -4.19
C LYS A 183 23.69 -21.44 -3.09
N VAL A 184 22.51 -21.38 -2.49
CA VAL A 184 22.04 -22.38 -1.51
C VAL A 184 20.84 -23.08 -2.13
N THR A 185 20.98 -24.36 -2.43
CA THR A 185 19.85 -25.22 -2.81
C THR A 185 19.17 -25.68 -1.52
N SER A 186 17.89 -25.34 -1.34
CA SER A 186 17.14 -25.69 -0.14
C SER A 186 16.61 -27.13 -0.16
N PHE A 187 16.55 -27.75 -1.34
CA PHE A 187 16.09 -29.12 -1.51
C PHE A 187 17.25 -30.11 -1.42
N LYS A 188 17.00 -31.28 -0.82
CA LYS A 188 17.91 -32.42 -0.91
C LYS A 188 18.11 -32.74 -2.39
N ALA A 189 19.36 -32.76 -2.85
CA ALA A 189 19.72 -32.91 -4.26
C ALA A 189 19.33 -34.28 -4.86
N ASP A 190 18.91 -35.24 -4.02
CA ASP A 190 18.69 -36.65 -4.39
C ASP A 190 17.20 -37.04 -4.57
N LEU A 191 16.31 -36.09 -4.88
CA LEU A 191 14.88 -36.35 -5.11
C LEU A 191 14.56 -37.05 -6.46
N GLU A 192 15.56 -37.66 -7.10
CA GLU A 192 15.44 -38.37 -8.39
C GLU A 192 15.03 -39.86 -8.28
N THR A 193 14.82 -40.40 -7.08
CA THR A 193 14.33 -41.79 -6.95
C THR A 193 12.80 -41.84 -6.82
N ASP A 194 12.18 -42.23 -7.94
CA ASP A 194 10.78 -42.59 -8.11
C ASP A 194 10.20 -43.43 -6.94
N THR A 195 8.90 -43.19 -6.67
CA THR A 195 7.93 -43.94 -5.83
C THR A 195 7.64 -43.54 -4.38
N GLN A 196 8.33 -42.60 -3.74
CA GLN A 196 7.90 -42.10 -2.42
C GLN A 196 6.99 -40.86 -2.50
N SER A 197 5.89 -40.86 -1.73
CA SER A 197 5.02 -39.70 -1.58
C SER A 197 5.75 -38.58 -0.83
N LEU A 198 5.95 -37.45 -1.50
CA LEU A 198 6.56 -36.26 -0.91
C LEU A 198 5.72 -35.77 0.28
N LYS A 199 6.38 -35.33 1.34
CA LYS A 199 5.78 -34.74 2.54
C LYS A 199 6.22 -33.27 2.69
N ALA A 200 5.47 -32.50 3.48
CA ALA A 200 5.82 -31.12 3.79
C ALA A 200 7.23 -30.97 4.40
N GLU A 201 7.67 -31.98 5.16
CA GLU A 201 8.98 -32.08 5.82
C GLU A 201 10.15 -32.16 4.82
N ASP A 202 9.91 -32.66 3.60
CA ASP A 202 10.97 -32.80 2.58
C ASP A 202 11.43 -31.46 2.02
N PHE A 203 10.65 -30.40 2.25
CA PHE A 203 10.89 -29.06 1.71
C PHE A 203 11.47 -28.08 2.73
N ASP A 204 11.56 -28.44 4.01
CA ASP A 204 12.12 -27.59 5.07
C ASP A 204 12.88 -28.47 6.08
N ALA A 205 14.21 -28.35 6.08
CA ALA A 205 15.08 -29.17 6.94
C ALA A 205 14.87 -28.91 8.44
N GLU A 206 14.27 -27.77 8.82
CA GLU A 206 13.92 -27.47 10.21
C GLU A 206 12.56 -28.07 10.61
N LEU A 207 11.74 -28.50 9.64
CA LEU A 207 10.40 -29.00 9.85
C LEU A 207 10.42 -30.51 10.08
N THR A 208 10.50 -30.92 11.35
CA THR A 208 10.31 -32.32 11.77
C THR A 208 8.82 -32.67 11.85
N SER A 209 8.48 -33.96 11.73
CA SER A 209 7.10 -34.48 11.83
C SER A 209 6.30 -33.99 13.04
N MET A 210 6.95 -33.76 14.19
CA MET A 210 6.32 -33.20 15.38
C MET A 210 5.97 -31.71 15.27
N LEU A 211 6.67 -30.96 14.41
CA LEU A 211 6.47 -29.53 14.20
C LEU A 211 5.46 -29.22 13.09
N VAL A 212 5.13 -30.19 12.22
CA VAL A 212 4.16 -30.00 11.14
C VAL A 212 2.77 -29.62 11.67
N PRO A 213 2.19 -30.30 12.68
CA PRO A 213 0.88 -29.92 13.21
C PRO A 213 0.89 -28.58 13.92
N ARG A 214 2.02 -28.22 14.56
CA ARG A 214 2.22 -26.89 15.14
C ARG A 214 2.27 -25.80 14.08
N ARG A 215 2.76 -26.09 12.87
CA ARG A 215 2.88 -25.10 11.81
C ARG A 215 1.59 -24.94 10.99
N PHE A 216 0.98 -26.04 10.58
CA PHE A 216 -0.15 -26.03 9.65
C PHE A 216 -1.50 -26.37 10.29
N GLY A 217 -1.51 -26.90 11.51
CA GLY A 217 -2.70 -27.42 12.18
C GLY A 217 -2.83 -28.94 12.04
N ASN A 218 -3.86 -29.50 12.66
CA ASN A 218 -4.03 -30.95 12.81
C ASN A 218 -4.71 -31.64 11.59
N SER A 219 -4.99 -30.91 10.50
CA SER A 219 -5.67 -31.48 9.33
C SER A 219 -4.71 -32.29 8.47
N SER A 220 -4.94 -33.60 8.38
CA SER A 220 -4.16 -34.49 7.49
C SER A 220 -4.38 -34.16 6.02
N ALA A 221 -5.61 -33.79 5.63
CA ALA A 221 -5.94 -33.38 4.27
C ALA A 221 -5.16 -32.13 3.84
N LEU A 222 -5.11 -31.11 4.70
CA LEU A 222 -4.33 -29.90 4.44
C LEU A 222 -2.84 -30.22 4.30
N MET A 223 -2.27 -31.03 5.20
CA MET A 223 -0.85 -31.39 5.14
C MET A 223 -0.51 -32.19 3.86
N ALA A 224 -1.37 -33.11 3.44
CA ALA A 224 -1.20 -33.89 2.21
C ALA A 224 -1.31 -33.01 0.95
N SER A 225 -2.05 -31.89 1.01
CA SER A 225 -2.23 -30.99 -0.13
C SER A 225 -0.97 -30.17 -0.50
N ILE A 226 -0.08 -29.90 0.47
CA ILE A 226 1.11 -29.06 0.30
C ILE A 226 2.08 -29.57 -0.79
N PRO A 227 2.59 -30.82 -0.74
CA PRO A 227 3.50 -31.35 -1.76
C PRO A 227 2.85 -31.36 -3.16
N VAL A 228 1.54 -31.65 -3.22
CA VAL A 228 0.78 -31.65 -4.47
C VAL A 228 0.75 -30.24 -5.06
N ALA A 229 0.47 -29.22 -4.26
CA ALA A 229 0.45 -27.83 -4.72
C ALA A 229 1.82 -27.34 -5.22
N GLU A 230 2.91 -27.76 -4.57
CA GLU A 230 4.28 -27.45 -5.01
C GLU A 230 4.55 -28.05 -6.40
N PHE A 231 4.27 -29.34 -6.57
CA PHE A 231 4.46 -30.05 -7.83
C PHE A 231 3.61 -29.44 -8.96
N GLN A 232 2.33 -29.14 -8.67
CA GLN A 232 1.42 -28.49 -9.61
C GLN A 232 1.83 -27.06 -9.98
N ALA A 233 2.65 -26.39 -9.16
CA ALA A 233 3.15 -25.04 -9.44
C ALA A 233 4.47 -25.04 -10.24
N ARG A 234 5.07 -26.19 -10.54
CA ARG A 234 6.32 -26.28 -11.30
C ARG A 234 6.11 -25.94 -12.78
N PRO A 235 7.07 -25.24 -13.43
CA PRO A 235 7.06 -25.00 -14.87
C PRO A 235 7.14 -26.33 -15.65
N LEU A 236 6.82 -26.31 -16.95
CA LEU A 236 6.94 -27.50 -17.79
C LEU A 236 8.42 -27.84 -18.06
N VAL A 237 8.76 -29.13 -18.10
CA VAL A 237 10.06 -29.60 -18.59
C VAL A 237 10.03 -29.67 -20.11
N ASP A 238 9.93 -28.51 -20.76
CA ASP A 238 9.98 -28.36 -22.21
C ASP A 238 11.32 -27.79 -22.69
N HIS A 239 12.10 -27.20 -21.79
CA HIS A 239 13.37 -26.56 -22.10
C HIS A 239 14.51 -27.01 -21.17
N PRO A 240 15.74 -27.28 -21.67
CA PRO A 240 16.88 -27.75 -20.86
C PRO A 240 17.30 -26.82 -19.71
N ALA A 241 16.94 -25.54 -19.78
CA ALA A 241 17.17 -24.57 -18.71
C ALA A 241 16.25 -24.76 -17.50
N VAL A 242 15.09 -25.41 -17.69
CA VAL A 242 14.12 -25.73 -16.64
C VAL A 242 14.56 -27.00 -15.94
N ARG A 243 15.33 -26.84 -14.87
CA ARG A 243 15.89 -27.95 -14.09
C ARG A 243 14.93 -28.49 -13.02
N HIS A 244 13.90 -27.73 -12.64
CA HIS A 244 12.87 -28.15 -11.66
C HIS A 244 11.49 -27.94 -12.27
N GLY A 245 11.17 -28.75 -13.27
CA GLY A 245 9.86 -28.71 -13.93
C GLY A 245 9.04 -29.98 -13.68
N ARG A 246 7.82 -29.98 -14.20
CA ARG A 246 6.92 -31.14 -14.27
C ARG A 246 6.83 -31.68 -15.70
N PRO A 247 6.54 -32.97 -15.90
CA PRO A 247 6.33 -33.52 -17.23
C PRO A 247 5.07 -32.94 -17.88
N PRO A 248 5.04 -32.78 -19.22
CA PRO A 248 3.82 -32.44 -19.96
C PRO A 248 2.70 -33.45 -19.68
N GLY A 249 1.45 -32.98 -19.64
CA GLY A 249 0.29 -33.84 -19.36
C GLY A 249 0.06 -34.17 -17.88
N ALA A 250 0.98 -33.84 -16.96
CA ALA A 250 0.82 -34.19 -15.54
C ALA A 250 -0.44 -33.60 -14.87
N LEU A 251 -1.00 -32.51 -15.41
CA LEU A 251 -2.19 -31.83 -14.88
C LEU A 251 -3.46 -32.07 -15.70
N THR A 252 -3.45 -32.99 -16.68
CA THR A 252 -4.66 -33.26 -17.49
C THR A 252 -5.61 -34.25 -16.83
N VAL A 253 -5.24 -34.79 -15.66
CA VAL A 253 -6.08 -35.73 -14.92
C VAL A 253 -7.31 -34.98 -14.39
N PRO A 254 -8.53 -35.50 -14.62
CA PRO A 254 -9.76 -34.86 -14.14
C PRO A 254 -9.76 -34.80 -12.61
N ARG A 255 -10.24 -33.68 -12.07
CA ARG A 255 -10.35 -33.51 -10.62
C ARG A 255 -11.45 -34.43 -10.08
N PRO A 256 -11.23 -35.14 -8.95
CA PRO A 256 -12.30 -35.88 -8.30
C PRO A 256 -13.43 -34.93 -7.86
N PRO A 257 -14.69 -35.40 -7.87
CA PRO A 257 -15.81 -34.61 -7.37
C PRO A 257 -15.66 -34.33 -5.87
N LEU A 258 -16.24 -33.22 -5.41
CA LEU A 258 -16.29 -32.89 -3.98
C LEU A 258 -17.19 -33.88 -3.25
N ASP A 259 -16.61 -34.65 -2.34
CA ASP A 259 -17.29 -35.62 -1.49
C ASP A 259 -17.65 -35.03 -0.12
N PRO A 260 -18.72 -35.51 0.55
CA PRO A 260 -19.14 -35.02 1.86
C PRO A 260 -18.05 -34.95 2.95
N PRO A 261 -17.10 -35.92 3.07
CA PRO A 261 -16.07 -35.82 4.11
C PRO A 261 -15.04 -34.72 3.80
N THR A 262 -14.68 -34.49 2.54
CA THR A 262 -13.82 -33.34 2.16
C THR A 262 -14.49 -32.01 2.48
N VAL A 263 -15.82 -31.93 2.31
CA VAL A 263 -16.60 -30.76 2.72
C VAL A 263 -16.58 -30.59 4.25
N ALA A 264 -16.78 -31.66 5.01
CA ALA A 264 -16.73 -31.60 6.47
C ALA A 264 -15.34 -31.17 6.98
N GLU A 265 -14.28 -31.67 6.34
CA GLU A 265 -12.90 -31.27 6.64
C GLU A 265 -12.66 -29.79 6.27
N ALA A 266 -13.17 -29.33 5.11
CA ALA A 266 -13.09 -27.94 4.69
C ALA A 266 -13.80 -26.99 5.68
N VAL A 267 -14.90 -27.44 6.31
CA VAL A 267 -15.59 -26.72 7.39
C VAL A 267 -14.78 -26.74 8.70
N SER A 268 -14.12 -27.86 9.01
CA SER A 268 -13.26 -28.00 10.19
C SER A 268 -12.07 -27.03 10.15
N VAL A 269 -11.42 -26.87 8.99
CA VAL A 269 -10.21 -26.02 8.86
C VAL A 269 -10.48 -24.50 8.87
N ILE A 270 -11.75 -24.09 8.82
CA ILE A 270 -12.16 -22.67 8.85
C ILE A 270 -12.79 -22.24 10.19
N SER A 271 -12.81 -23.14 11.17
CA SER A 271 -13.30 -22.84 12.52
C SER A 271 -12.42 -21.80 13.21
N CYS A 272 -13.00 -21.09 14.18
CA CYS A 272 -12.29 -20.01 14.88
C CYS A 272 -11.13 -20.51 15.77
N TRP A 273 -11.17 -21.76 16.22
CA TRP A 273 -10.13 -22.37 17.05
C TRP A 273 -9.03 -23.06 16.23
N TYR A 274 -9.18 -23.21 14.91
CA TYR A 274 -8.20 -23.93 14.10
C TYR A 274 -6.81 -23.29 14.17
N GLU A 275 -6.77 -21.97 14.31
CA GLU A 275 -5.52 -21.20 14.36
C GLU A 275 -4.85 -21.24 15.75
N ASP A 276 -5.54 -21.75 16.78
CA ASP A 276 -5.02 -21.80 18.13
C ASP A 276 -3.78 -22.70 18.23
N LYS A 277 -2.70 -22.13 18.78
CA LYS A 277 -1.39 -22.81 18.93
C LYS A 277 -0.75 -23.23 17.60
N THR A 278 -1.23 -22.69 16.48
CA THR A 278 -0.60 -22.87 15.17
C THR A 278 0.28 -21.66 14.80
N GLU A 279 1.12 -21.80 13.77
CA GLU A 279 1.92 -20.68 13.24
C GLU A 279 1.20 -19.91 12.11
N TRP A 280 -0.12 -20.09 11.94
CA TRP A 280 -0.93 -19.31 11.01
C TRP A 280 -0.99 -17.85 11.43
N GLY A 281 -0.78 -16.93 10.47
CA GLY A 281 -0.70 -15.50 10.76
C GLY A 281 0.66 -15.03 11.30
N ASP A 282 1.40 -15.92 11.95
CA ASP A 282 2.74 -15.62 12.45
C ASP A 282 3.82 -15.96 11.43
N ARG A 283 3.88 -17.21 10.93
CA ARG A 283 4.88 -17.68 9.94
C ARG A 283 4.26 -18.03 8.60
N VAL A 284 3.00 -18.46 8.61
CA VAL A 284 2.25 -19.06 7.50
C VAL A 284 1.08 -18.15 7.11
N GLY A 285 0.87 -17.95 5.81
CA GLY A 285 -0.20 -17.11 5.27
C GLY A 285 0.08 -15.61 5.35
N TRP A 286 -0.98 -14.82 5.34
CA TRP A 286 -0.95 -13.37 5.58
C TRP A 286 -0.67 -13.08 7.04
N ILE A 287 0.19 -12.09 7.28
CA ILE A 287 0.70 -11.79 8.61
C ILE A 287 -0.32 -11.04 9.47
N TYR A 288 -0.49 -11.47 10.71
CA TYR A 288 -1.39 -10.86 11.68
C TYR A 288 -0.76 -9.69 12.44
N GLY A 289 -1.61 -8.93 13.13
CA GLY A 289 -1.20 -7.86 14.05
C GLY A 289 -0.85 -6.52 13.40
N SER A 290 -0.57 -6.45 12.09
CA SER A 290 -0.26 -5.20 11.38
C SER A 290 -1.47 -4.62 10.64
N VAL A 291 -1.59 -3.29 10.63
CA VAL A 291 -2.61 -2.56 9.82
C VAL A 291 -2.31 -2.61 8.31
N THR A 292 -1.04 -2.88 7.96
CA THR A 292 -0.57 -3.00 6.57
C THR A 292 -0.01 -4.41 6.36
N GLU A 293 -0.86 -5.41 6.58
CA GLU A 293 -0.49 -6.83 6.43
C GLU A 293 0.05 -7.15 5.03
N ASP A 294 -0.37 -6.38 4.02
CA ASP A 294 0.00 -6.59 2.63
C ASP A 294 1.51 -6.42 2.43
N VAL A 295 2.05 -5.25 2.79
CA VAL A 295 3.48 -4.96 2.63
C VAL A 295 4.34 -5.91 3.48
N VAL A 296 3.89 -6.24 4.70
CA VAL A 296 4.60 -7.17 5.60
C VAL A 296 4.67 -8.58 5.03
N SER A 297 3.55 -9.07 4.49
CA SER A 297 3.48 -10.42 3.91
C SER A 297 4.41 -10.52 2.70
N GLY A 298 4.41 -9.51 1.82
CA GLY A 298 5.35 -9.43 0.69
C GLY A 298 6.82 -9.34 1.12
N TYR A 299 7.12 -8.48 2.11
CA TYR A 299 8.46 -8.35 2.68
C TYR A 299 8.99 -9.69 3.21
N ARG A 300 8.17 -10.44 3.95
CA ARG A 300 8.58 -11.73 4.54
C ARG A 300 8.90 -12.76 3.47
N MET A 301 8.12 -12.82 2.39
CA MET A 301 8.40 -13.70 1.24
C MET A 301 9.75 -13.32 0.60
N HIS A 302 9.99 -12.03 0.37
CA HIS A 302 11.29 -11.56 -0.17
C HIS A 302 12.45 -11.80 0.79
N ASN A 303 12.23 -11.70 2.09
CA ASN A 303 13.24 -11.97 3.11
C ASN A 303 13.66 -13.45 3.16
N ARG A 304 12.79 -14.37 2.68
CA ARG A 304 13.11 -15.79 2.45
C ARG A 304 13.84 -16.06 1.13
N GLY A 305 14.03 -15.03 0.29
CA GLY A 305 14.73 -15.12 -0.99
C GLY A 305 13.83 -15.34 -2.21
N TRP A 306 12.50 -15.25 -2.05
CA TRP A 306 11.58 -15.24 -3.18
C TRP A 306 11.70 -13.95 -4.00
N ARG A 307 11.33 -14.02 -5.29
CA ARG A 307 11.20 -12.86 -6.18
C ARG A 307 9.72 -12.59 -6.47
N SER A 308 9.38 -11.35 -6.77
CA SER A 308 8.09 -11.00 -7.36
C SER A 308 8.28 -10.41 -8.75
N VAL A 309 7.20 -10.30 -9.51
CA VAL A 309 7.20 -9.70 -10.85
C VAL A 309 6.11 -8.65 -10.96
N TYR A 310 6.39 -7.54 -11.63
CA TYR A 310 5.42 -6.52 -11.96
C TYR A 310 4.90 -6.70 -13.39
N CYS A 311 3.62 -7.08 -13.54
CA CYS A 311 3.03 -7.33 -14.86
C CYS A 311 2.18 -6.14 -15.30
N ILE A 312 2.62 -5.44 -16.35
CA ILE A 312 1.86 -4.37 -16.99
C ILE A 312 1.34 -4.89 -18.32
N THR A 313 0.02 -4.91 -18.45
CA THR A 313 -0.70 -5.41 -19.60
C THR A 313 -1.08 -4.24 -20.51
N LYS A 314 -1.27 -4.48 -21.82
CA LYS A 314 -1.62 -3.41 -22.77
C LYS A 314 -2.97 -2.76 -22.44
N ARG A 315 -3.94 -3.57 -22.02
CA ARG A 315 -5.21 -3.14 -21.43
C ARG A 315 -5.13 -3.39 -19.95
N ASP A 316 -5.48 -2.41 -19.13
CA ASP A 316 -5.43 -2.53 -17.68
C ASP A 316 -6.19 -3.78 -17.21
N ALA A 317 -5.47 -4.68 -16.54
CA ALA A 317 -5.99 -5.99 -16.15
C ALA A 317 -7.09 -5.89 -15.09
N PHE A 318 -6.90 -4.99 -14.13
CA PHE A 318 -7.78 -4.79 -12.99
C PHE A 318 -8.16 -3.32 -12.91
N LEU A 319 -9.46 -3.06 -12.78
CA LEU A 319 -10.01 -1.74 -12.56
C LEU A 319 -10.78 -1.74 -11.24
N GLY A 320 -10.64 -0.67 -10.46
CA GLY A 320 -11.38 -0.51 -9.22
C GLY A 320 -12.03 0.85 -9.05
N THR A 321 -12.85 1.01 -8.02
CA THR A 321 -13.50 2.30 -7.72
C THR A 321 -12.66 3.13 -6.73
N ALA A 322 -12.23 4.31 -7.17
CA ALA A 322 -11.46 5.23 -6.33
C ALA A 322 -12.33 5.89 -5.25
N PRO A 323 -11.77 6.27 -4.08
CA PRO A 323 -12.44 7.17 -3.17
C PRO A 323 -12.66 8.54 -3.85
N ILE A 324 -13.92 8.96 -3.91
CA ILE A 324 -14.31 10.17 -4.63
C ILE A 324 -14.03 11.43 -3.79
N ASN A 325 -14.13 11.38 -2.46
CA ASN A 325 -13.95 12.55 -1.61
C ASN A 325 -12.53 12.70 -1.02
N LEU A 326 -12.15 13.93 -0.71
CA LEU A 326 -10.84 14.27 -0.12
C LEU A 326 -10.66 13.65 1.27
N THR A 327 -11.71 13.64 2.10
CA THR A 327 -11.63 13.20 3.49
C THR A 327 -11.31 11.71 3.60
N ASP A 328 -11.96 10.86 2.81
CA ASP A 328 -11.73 9.41 2.78
C ASP A 328 -10.34 9.10 2.22
N ARG A 329 -9.88 9.87 1.22
CA ARG A 329 -8.51 9.77 0.70
C ARG A 329 -7.48 10.11 1.79
N LEU A 330 -7.70 11.15 2.58
CA LEU A 330 -6.83 11.50 3.71
C LEU A 330 -6.82 10.41 4.79
N HIS A 331 -7.98 9.85 5.13
CA HIS A 331 -8.05 8.71 6.06
C HIS A 331 -7.35 7.46 5.51
N GLN A 332 -7.40 7.21 4.20
CA GLN A 332 -6.67 6.11 3.57
C GLN A 332 -5.15 6.28 3.72
N VAL A 333 -4.61 7.46 3.40
CA VAL A 333 -3.17 7.70 3.51
C VAL A 333 -2.70 7.69 4.97
N LEU A 334 -3.53 8.17 5.90
CA LEU A 334 -3.26 8.04 7.33
C LEU A 334 -3.07 6.56 7.73
N ARG A 335 -3.94 5.66 7.27
CA ARG A 335 -3.81 4.22 7.56
C ARG A 335 -2.52 3.63 7.04
N TRP A 336 -2.12 4.00 5.81
CA TRP A 336 -0.86 3.57 5.22
C TRP A 336 0.34 4.01 6.05
N ALA A 337 0.32 5.26 6.53
CA ALA A 337 1.38 5.78 7.37
C ALA A 337 1.44 5.12 8.74
N THR A 338 0.29 4.91 9.41
CA THR A 338 0.23 4.19 10.69
C THR A 338 0.79 2.78 10.55
N GLY A 339 0.39 2.04 9.52
CA GLY A 339 0.94 0.70 9.27
C GLY A 339 2.43 0.73 8.96
N SER A 340 2.91 1.73 8.22
CA SER A 340 4.34 1.88 7.90
C SER A 340 5.20 2.14 9.13
N VAL A 341 4.73 3.00 10.05
CA VAL A 341 5.40 3.25 11.34
C VAL A 341 5.38 2.00 12.22
N GLU A 342 4.26 1.27 12.24
CA GLU A 342 4.17 0.00 12.94
C GLU A 342 5.19 -1.02 12.41
N ILE A 343 5.33 -1.15 11.08
CA ILE A 343 6.34 -2.02 10.47
C ILE A 343 7.74 -1.64 10.94
N PHE A 344 8.05 -0.34 10.99
CA PHE A 344 9.35 0.17 11.41
C PHE A 344 9.69 -0.23 12.86
N PHE A 345 8.73 -0.15 13.79
CA PHE A 345 8.96 -0.54 15.19
C PHE A 345 8.75 -2.04 15.46
N SER A 346 8.22 -2.80 14.49
CA SER A 346 8.00 -4.24 14.63
C SER A 346 9.29 -5.08 14.44
N ARG A 347 9.20 -6.37 14.77
CA ARG A 347 10.26 -7.36 14.47
C ARG A 347 10.52 -7.52 12.97
N ASN A 348 9.60 -7.09 12.11
CA ASN A 348 9.70 -7.18 10.65
C ASN A 348 10.41 -5.96 10.03
N ASN A 349 11.21 -5.22 10.80
CA ASN A 349 11.97 -4.09 10.28
C ASN A 349 13.03 -4.53 9.24
N ALA A 350 13.13 -3.78 8.13
CA ALA A 350 14.12 -3.98 7.08
C ALA A 350 15.57 -3.91 7.54
N PHE A 351 15.88 -3.25 8.68
CA PHE A 351 17.22 -3.28 9.28
C PHE A 351 17.64 -4.69 9.72
N LEU A 352 16.67 -5.49 10.19
CA LEU A 352 16.87 -6.87 10.65
C LEU A 352 16.73 -7.89 9.50
N ALA A 353 16.69 -7.43 8.25
CA ALA A 353 16.53 -8.31 7.09
C ALA A 353 17.70 -9.30 6.94
N SER A 354 17.36 -10.50 6.46
CA SER A 354 18.32 -11.57 6.18
C SER A 354 19.24 -11.21 5.00
N ARG A 355 20.29 -12.02 4.82
CA ARG A 355 21.21 -11.90 3.67
C ARG A 355 20.60 -12.38 2.34
N LYS A 356 19.38 -12.96 2.37
CA LYS A 356 18.65 -13.38 1.15
C LYS A 356 17.96 -12.21 0.46
N LEU A 357 17.75 -11.08 1.16
CA LEU A 357 17.19 -9.85 0.59
C LEU A 357 18.32 -8.99 -0.02
N MET A 358 18.16 -8.56 -1.28
CA MET A 358 19.15 -7.69 -1.94
C MET A 358 19.31 -6.36 -1.21
N PHE A 359 20.53 -5.79 -1.21
CA PHE A 359 20.80 -4.53 -0.49
C PHE A 359 19.91 -3.38 -0.96
N LEU A 360 19.76 -3.15 -2.27
CA LEU A 360 18.88 -2.10 -2.77
C LEU A 360 17.40 -2.38 -2.45
N GLN A 361 16.96 -3.65 -2.47
CA GLN A 361 15.61 -4.01 -2.06
C GLN A 361 15.38 -3.72 -0.56
N ARG A 362 16.40 -3.96 0.27
CA ARG A 362 16.38 -3.61 1.70
C ARG A 362 16.22 -2.11 1.90
N VAL A 363 16.96 -1.29 1.14
CA VAL A 363 16.83 0.17 1.16
C VAL A 363 15.43 0.60 0.71
N ALA A 364 14.85 -0.04 -0.31
CA ALA A 364 13.49 0.25 -0.75
C ALA A 364 12.43 -0.04 0.33
N TYR A 365 12.50 -1.20 0.98
CA TYR A 365 11.61 -1.51 2.12
C TYR A 365 11.84 -0.57 3.30
N LEU A 366 13.08 -0.18 3.55
CA LEU A 366 13.39 0.79 4.59
C LEU A 366 12.80 2.16 4.28
N ASN A 367 12.84 2.60 3.03
CA ASN A 367 12.20 3.85 2.59
C ASN A 367 10.69 3.83 2.87
N VAL A 368 10.02 2.69 2.66
CA VAL A 368 8.59 2.52 3.00
C VAL A 368 8.35 2.57 4.51
N GLY A 369 9.27 2.09 5.34
CA GLY A 369 9.15 2.24 6.80
C GLY A 369 9.43 3.67 7.28
N ILE A 370 10.33 4.40 6.60
CA ILE A 370 10.84 5.71 7.06
C ILE A 370 10.04 6.91 6.51
N TYR A 371 9.35 6.78 5.37
CA TYR A 371 8.67 7.93 4.76
C TYR A 371 7.72 8.70 5.69
N PRO A 372 7.01 8.11 6.67
CA PRO A 372 6.15 8.90 7.55
C PRO A 372 6.95 9.85 8.43
N PHE A 373 8.22 9.55 8.76
CA PHE A 373 9.07 10.41 9.57
C PHE A 373 9.58 11.64 8.81
N THR A 374 9.60 11.62 7.48
CA THR A 374 9.99 12.80 6.69
C THR A 374 8.99 13.94 6.84
N SER A 375 7.74 13.62 7.21
CA SER A 375 6.70 14.61 7.51
C SER A 375 7.16 15.63 8.55
N ILE A 376 7.91 15.20 9.58
CA ILE A 376 8.50 16.04 10.66
C ILE A 376 9.33 17.18 10.08
N PHE A 377 10.26 16.84 9.21
CA PHE A 377 11.12 17.82 8.55
C PHE A 377 10.35 18.69 7.56
N LEU A 378 9.35 18.13 6.88
CA LEU A 378 8.51 18.83 5.91
C LEU A 378 7.68 19.96 6.56
N LEU A 379 7.16 19.74 7.76
CA LEU A 379 6.46 20.81 8.48
C LEU A 379 7.40 21.93 8.85
N VAL A 380 8.55 21.61 9.43
CA VAL A 380 9.55 22.63 9.78
C VAL A 380 9.91 23.42 8.53
N TYR A 381 10.12 22.75 7.40
CA TYR A 381 10.36 23.37 6.10
C TYR A 381 9.23 24.32 5.67
N CYS A 382 7.96 23.93 5.83
CA CYS A 382 6.81 24.79 5.48
C CYS A 382 6.60 26.00 6.41
N PHE A 383 7.12 25.94 7.65
CA PHE A 383 7.05 27.04 8.62
C PHE A 383 8.23 28.02 8.54
N ILE A 384 9.41 27.55 8.12
CA ILE A 384 10.62 28.37 8.00
C ILE A 384 10.39 29.66 7.17
N PRO A 385 9.73 29.64 5.99
CA PRO A 385 9.48 30.84 5.21
C PRO A 385 8.64 31.88 5.95
N ALA A 386 7.58 31.44 6.65
CA ALA A 386 6.73 32.32 7.44
C ALA A 386 7.49 32.94 8.62
N LEU A 387 8.31 32.15 9.33
CA LEU A 387 9.17 32.65 10.41
C LEU A 387 10.20 33.67 9.92
N SER A 388 10.79 33.44 8.74
CA SER A 388 11.71 34.39 8.11
C SER A 388 11.02 35.72 7.78
N LEU A 389 9.78 35.67 7.28
CA LEU A 389 8.99 36.87 6.96
C LEU A 389 8.54 37.65 8.20
N PHE A 390 8.15 36.97 9.29
CA PHE A 390 7.79 37.65 10.55
C PHE A 390 9.00 38.29 11.24
N SER A 391 10.06 37.50 11.44
CA SER A 391 11.24 37.96 12.17
C SER A 391 12.04 39.00 11.38
N GLY A 392 12.04 38.93 10.05
CA GLY A 392 12.87 39.76 9.18
C GLY A 392 14.33 39.27 9.09
N PHE A 393 14.65 38.14 9.72
CA PHE A 393 15.91 37.43 9.49
C PHE A 393 15.81 36.66 8.17
N PHE A 394 16.71 36.97 7.23
CA PHE A 394 16.77 36.26 5.97
C PHE A 394 17.52 34.94 6.19
N ILE A 395 17.00 33.85 5.61
CA ILE A 395 17.51 32.48 5.80
C ILE A 395 18.99 32.37 5.41
N VAL A 396 19.44 33.17 4.44
CA VAL A 396 20.82 33.20 3.96
C VAL A 396 21.48 34.52 4.36
N GLN A 397 22.64 34.48 5.02
CA GLN A 397 23.29 35.72 5.49
C GLN A 397 23.89 36.56 4.35
N THR A 398 24.43 35.94 3.29
CA THR A 398 25.02 36.64 2.15
C THR A 398 24.73 35.92 0.82
N LEU A 399 24.37 36.69 -0.21
CA LEU A 399 24.21 36.20 -1.58
C LEU A 399 25.54 36.34 -2.31
N ASN A 400 26.47 35.41 -2.06
CA ASN A 400 27.73 35.36 -2.81
C ASN A 400 27.48 34.79 -4.23
N VAL A 401 28.27 35.21 -5.22
CA VAL A 401 28.23 34.68 -6.59
C VAL A 401 28.42 33.16 -6.58
N ALA A 402 29.33 32.64 -5.76
CA ALA A 402 29.52 31.20 -5.59
C ALA A 402 28.24 30.48 -5.10
N PHE A 403 27.54 31.06 -4.12
CA PHE A 403 26.28 30.51 -3.60
C PHE A 403 25.19 30.51 -4.68
N LEU A 404 25.07 31.58 -5.46
CA LEU A 404 24.12 31.66 -6.58
C LEU A 404 24.43 30.64 -7.68
N CYS A 405 25.72 30.43 -8.00
CA CYS A 405 26.14 29.39 -8.95
C CYS A 405 25.81 27.98 -8.44
N TYR A 406 26.05 27.69 -7.15
CA TYR A 406 25.66 26.40 -6.56
C TYR A 406 24.14 26.20 -6.57
N LEU A 407 23.38 27.22 -6.17
CA LEU A 407 21.92 27.16 -6.19
C LEU A 407 21.40 26.91 -7.61
N LEU A 408 21.93 27.62 -8.61
CA LEU A 408 21.56 27.43 -10.02
C LEU A 408 21.93 26.03 -10.52
N THR A 409 23.12 25.53 -10.16
CA THR A 409 23.55 24.18 -10.57
C THR A 409 22.63 23.12 -9.96
N ILE A 410 22.28 23.25 -8.68
CA ILE A 410 21.37 22.34 -8.00
C ILE A 410 19.97 22.40 -8.61
N THR A 411 19.43 23.59 -8.89
CA THR A 411 18.09 23.70 -9.50
C THR A 411 18.05 23.12 -10.91
N VAL A 412 19.05 23.42 -11.75
CA VAL A 412 19.13 22.87 -13.11
C VAL A 412 19.28 21.35 -13.08
N THR A 413 20.12 20.80 -12.20
CA THR A 413 20.29 19.35 -12.07
C THR A 413 19.03 18.65 -11.57
N LEU A 414 18.31 19.22 -10.59
CA LEU A 414 17.03 18.68 -10.12
C LEU A 414 15.95 18.71 -11.20
N ILE A 415 15.83 19.82 -11.94
CA ILE A 415 14.88 19.93 -13.06
C ILE A 415 15.23 18.91 -14.15
N ALA A 416 16.51 18.77 -14.51
CA ALA A 416 16.95 17.80 -15.50
C ALA A 416 16.64 16.35 -15.06
N LEU A 417 16.83 16.04 -13.78
CA LEU A 417 16.51 14.73 -13.21
C LEU A 417 15.00 14.45 -13.23
N GLY A 418 14.18 15.42 -12.83
CA GLY A 418 12.72 15.30 -12.89
C GLY A 418 12.21 15.11 -14.33
N VAL A 419 12.73 15.88 -15.28
CA VAL A 419 12.39 15.71 -16.72
C VAL A 419 12.83 14.35 -17.24
N LEU A 420 14.00 13.85 -16.84
CA LEU A 420 14.49 12.52 -17.23
C LEU A 420 13.58 11.41 -16.68
N GLU A 421 13.17 11.52 -15.42
CA GLU A 421 12.28 10.56 -14.75
C GLU A 421 10.91 10.51 -15.43
N VAL A 422 10.31 11.66 -15.69
CA VAL A 422 9.03 11.80 -16.40
C VAL A 422 9.13 11.22 -17.82
N LYS A 423 10.24 11.50 -18.53
CA LYS A 423 10.46 11.01 -19.90
C LYS A 423 10.63 9.49 -19.96
N TRP A 424 11.36 8.90 -19.02
CA TRP A 424 11.56 7.44 -18.97
C TRP A 424 10.29 6.69 -18.54
N SER A 425 9.57 7.22 -17.55
CA SER A 425 8.35 6.59 -17.03
C SER A 425 7.15 6.74 -17.97
N GLY A 426 7.15 7.74 -18.86
CA GLY A 426 6.04 8.04 -19.77
C GLY A 426 4.85 8.69 -19.07
N ILE A 427 5.07 9.31 -17.91
CA ILE A 427 4.04 9.97 -17.10
C ILE A 427 3.88 11.42 -17.60
N ALA A 428 2.68 12.00 -17.46
CA ALA A 428 2.49 13.43 -17.74
C ALA A 428 3.17 14.29 -16.66
N LEU A 429 3.78 15.40 -17.06
CA LEU A 429 4.42 16.33 -16.10
C LEU A 429 3.42 16.88 -15.07
N GLU A 430 2.17 17.08 -15.49
CA GLU A 430 1.09 17.50 -14.60
C GLU A 430 0.81 16.47 -13.50
N ASP A 431 0.75 15.19 -13.83
CA ASP A 431 0.53 14.11 -12.86
C ASP A 431 1.69 13.99 -11.86
N TRP A 432 2.93 14.14 -12.36
CA TRP A 432 4.12 14.17 -11.51
C TRP A 432 4.06 15.34 -10.52
N TRP A 433 3.78 16.55 -11.00
CA TRP A 433 3.67 17.74 -10.16
C TRP A 433 2.56 17.59 -9.12
N ARG A 434 1.41 17.02 -9.49
CA ARG A 434 0.27 16.87 -8.59
C ARG A 434 0.49 15.80 -7.55
N ASN A 435 1.23 14.75 -7.88
CA ASN A 435 1.71 13.79 -6.91
C ASN A 435 2.62 14.45 -5.86
N GLU A 436 3.53 15.34 -6.26
CA GLU A 436 4.37 16.12 -5.33
C GLU A 436 3.53 17.07 -4.45
N GLN A 437 2.53 17.75 -5.03
CA GLN A 437 1.59 18.58 -4.26
C GLN A 437 0.83 17.75 -3.22
N PHE A 438 0.30 16.59 -3.63
CA PHE A 438 -0.42 15.69 -2.75
C PHE A 438 0.50 15.08 -1.68
N TRP A 439 1.75 14.77 -2.01
CA TRP A 439 2.76 14.33 -1.07
C TRP A 439 3.03 15.40 0.00
N LEU A 440 3.16 16.67 -0.37
CA LEU A 440 3.31 17.76 0.60
C LEU A 440 2.05 17.96 1.44
N ILE A 441 0.84 17.89 0.87
CA ILE A 441 -0.43 17.97 1.61
C ILE A 441 -0.54 16.82 2.61
N SER A 442 -0.21 15.60 2.19
CA SER A 442 -0.19 14.42 3.05
C SER A 442 0.91 14.49 4.12
N GLY A 443 2.07 15.07 3.81
CA GLY A 443 3.19 15.23 4.74
C GLY A 443 2.98 16.36 5.76
N THR A 444 2.36 17.46 5.36
CA THR A 444 2.00 18.59 6.24
C THR A 444 0.86 18.26 7.22
N LEU A 445 0.22 17.11 7.04
CA LEU A 445 -0.80 16.50 7.89
C LEU A 445 -0.26 16.02 9.24
N HIS A 446 0.54 16.85 9.91
CA HIS A 446 1.36 16.50 11.06
C HIS A 446 0.59 16.02 12.29
N CYS A 447 -0.71 16.30 12.40
CA CYS A 447 -1.54 15.67 13.43
C CYS A 447 -1.82 14.19 13.13
N ALA A 448 -1.85 13.77 11.87
CA ALA A 448 -2.13 12.40 11.49
C ALA A 448 -0.89 11.51 11.64
N HIS A 449 0.29 11.99 11.23
CA HIS A 449 1.54 11.23 11.36
C HIS A 449 2.10 11.25 12.77
N LEU A 450 2.04 12.37 13.52
CA LEU A 450 2.42 12.35 14.94
C LEU A 450 1.42 11.53 15.77
N TYR A 451 0.11 11.61 15.49
CA TYR A 451 -0.85 10.71 16.13
C TYR A 451 -0.59 9.27 15.73
N ALA A 452 -0.29 8.96 14.47
CA ALA A 452 0.07 7.60 14.03
C ALA A 452 1.39 7.10 14.61
N VAL A 453 2.38 7.98 14.80
CA VAL A 453 3.67 7.67 15.44
C VAL A 453 3.48 7.46 16.92
N VAL A 454 2.75 8.35 17.60
CA VAL A 454 2.39 8.22 19.02
C VAL A 454 1.50 7.00 19.22
N GLN A 455 0.52 6.74 18.37
CA GLN A 455 -0.31 5.54 18.39
C GLN A 455 0.47 4.28 18.06
N GLY A 456 1.36 4.31 17.08
CA GLY A 456 2.23 3.19 16.74
C GLY A 456 3.17 2.85 17.89
N LEU A 457 3.77 3.87 18.50
CA LEU A 457 4.60 3.74 19.69
C LEU A 457 3.78 3.25 20.90
N LEU A 458 2.60 3.81 21.14
CA LEU A 458 1.68 3.36 22.20
C LEU A 458 1.18 1.94 21.97
N LYS A 459 0.93 1.53 20.72
CA LYS A 459 0.55 0.15 20.38
C LYS A 459 1.71 -0.81 20.66
N VAL A 460 2.93 -0.44 20.24
CA VAL A 460 4.12 -1.27 20.46
C VAL A 460 4.50 -1.35 21.94
N MET A 461 4.36 -0.26 22.70
CA MET A 461 4.72 -0.20 24.13
C MET A 461 3.60 -0.67 25.07
N ALA A 462 2.33 -0.44 24.74
CA ALA A 462 1.18 -0.70 25.61
C ALA A 462 0.19 -1.75 25.08
N GLY A 463 0.42 -2.32 23.88
CA GLY A 463 -0.39 -3.41 23.33
C GLY A 463 -1.85 -3.04 22.98
N ILE A 464 -2.19 -1.75 22.97
CA ILE A 464 -3.56 -1.27 22.74
C ILE A 464 -3.92 -1.42 21.26
N GLU A 465 -4.96 -2.19 20.96
CA GLU A 465 -5.50 -2.30 19.60
C GLU A 465 -6.13 -0.97 19.15
N ILE A 466 -5.76 -0.52 17.95
CA ILE A 466 -6.31 0.69 17.36
C ILE A 466 -7.72 0.38 16.86
N SER A 467 -8.74 1.00 17.48
CA SER A 467 -10.11 0.96 17.00
C SER A 467 -10.17 1.63 15.63
N PHE A 468 -10.70 0.87 14.68
CA PHE A 468 -10.63 1.16 13.27
C PHE A 468 -11.98 1.65 12.78
N THR A 469 -12.04 2.85 12.22
CA THR A 469 -13.18 3.29 11.42
C THR A 469 -12.92 2.90 9.97
N LEU A 470 -13.72 1.97 9.44
CA LEU A 470 -13.81 1.72 8.01
C LEU A 470 -14.23 3.02 7.32
N THR A 471 -13.48 3.46 6.32
CA THR A 471 -13.97 4.49 5.39
C THR A 471 -15.12 3.88 4.60
N ALA A 472 -16.35 4.26 4.93
CA ALA A 472 -17.50 3.94 4.10
C ALA A 472 -17.35 4.70 2.78
N LYS A 473 -17.00 3.97 1.72
CA LYS A 473 -17.15 4.50 0.35
C LYS A 473 -18.65 4.59 0.11
N ALA A 474 -19.13 5.77 -0.28
CA ALA A 474 -20.54 5.96 -0.59
C ALA A 474 -20.97 4.93 -1.64
N ALA A 475 -22.12 4.27 -1.41
CA ALA A 475 -22.82 3.60 -2.49
C ALA A 475 -23.12 4.67 -3.54
N ALA A 476 -22.97 4.33 -4.82
CA ALA A 476 -23.40 5.20 -5.90
C ALA A 476 -24.90 5.44 -5.72
N ASP A 477 -25.26 6.61 -5.20
CA ASP A 477 -26.64 7.10 -5.20
C ASP A 477 -26.90 7.62 -6.61
N ASP A 478 -28.09 7.36 -7.14
CA ASP A 478 -28.56 7.77 -8.48
C ASP A 478 -28.72 9.31 -8.58
N ASN A 479 -27.61 10.05 -8.42
CA ASN A 479 -27.54 11.49 -8.65
C ASN A 479 -27.12 11.76 -10.09
N GLU A 480 -27.76 12.74 -10.73
CA GLU A 480 -27.53 13.15 -12.13
C GLU A 480 -26.10 13.64 -12.44
N ASP A 481 -25.23 13.84 -11.43
CA ASP A 481 -23.82 14.24 -11.59
C ASP A 481 -22.89 13.26 -10.85
N ILE A 482 -22.18 12.42 -11.61
CA ILE A 482 -21.25 11.37 -11.15
C ILE A 482 -20.12 11.95 -10.26
N TYR A 483 -19.85 13.27 -10.35
CA TYR A 483 -18.82 13.95 -9.58
C TYR A 483 -19.35 14.79 -8.41
N ALA A 484 -20.65 14.73 -8.09
CA ALA A 484 -21.22 15.53 -6.99
C ALA A 484 -20.52 15.25 -5.64
N ASP A 485 -20.20 13.99 -5.37
CA ASP A 485 -19.54 13.54 -4.15
C ASP A 485 -18.06 13.96 -4.04
N LEU A 486 -17.43 14.33 -5.16
CA LEU A 486 -16.04 14.84 -5.21
C LEU A 486 -15.90 16.18 -4.47
N TYR A 487 -16.98 16.97 -4.48
CA TYR A 487 -17.04 18.29 -3.87
C TYR A 487 -17.51 18.26 -2.41
N VAL A 488 -17.87 17.09 -1.87
CA VAL A 488 -18.32 16.95 -0.49
C VAL A 488 -17.11 16.79 0.42
N VAL A 489 -16.72 17.88 1.08
CA VAL A 489 -15.69 17.85 2.13
C VAL A 489 -16.36 17.53 3.46
N LYS A 490 -16.21 16.29 3.94
CA LYS A 490 -16.61 15.92 5.30
C LYS A 490 -15.62 16.53 6.29
N TRP A 491 -16.14 17.15 7.36
CA TRP A 491 -15.29 17.71 8.42
C TRP A 491 -14.39 16.62 9.03
N SER A 492 -13.11 16.93 9.17
CA SER A 492 -12.13 16.08 9.84
C SER A 492 -11.04 16.95 10.46
N SER A 493 -10.57 16.59 11.66
CA SER A 493 -9.45 17.25 12.32
C SER A 493 -8.16 17.21 11.49
N LEU A 494 -8.08 16.28 10.54
CA LEU A 494 -6.99 16.15 9.57
C LEU A 494 -6.81 17.41 8.70
N LEU A 495 -7.86 18.20 8.47
CA LEU A 495 -7.78 19.40 7.63
C LEU A 495 -7.11 20.59 8.32
N ILE A 496 -6.97 20.58 9.65
CA ILE A 496 -6.49 21.74 10.43
C ILE A 496 -5.05 22.14 10.05
N PRO A 497 -4.04 21.25 10.03
CA PRO A 497 -2.65 21.66 9.83
C PRO A 497 -2.37 22.31 8.47
N PRO A 498 -2.81 21.74 7.32
CA PRO A 498 -2.59 22.38 6.02
C PRO A 498 -3.23 23.77 5.91
N ILE A 499 -4.41 23.97 6.51
CA ILE A 499 -5.11 25.27 6.52
C ILE A 499 -4.33 26.27 7.38
N THR A 500 -3.88 25.87 8.57
CA THR A 500 -3.06 26.72 9.45
C THR A 500 -1.76 27.14 8.77
N ILE A 501 -1.06 26.22 8.10
CA ILE A 501 0.17 26.53 7.34
C ILE A 501 -0.12 27.51 6.21
N GLY A 502 -1.21 27.31 5.45
CA GLY A 502 -1.63 28.23 4.40
C GLY A 502 -1.93 29.62 4.93
N MET A 503 -2.74 29.72 5.99
CA MET A 503 -3.10 31.00 6.63
C MET A 503 -1.88 31.74 7.17
N ILE A 504 -0.98 31.05 7.88
CA ILE A 504 0.23 31.65 8.44
C ILE A 504 1.15 32.18 7.34
N ASN A 505 1.32 31.45 6.23
CA ASN A 505 2.12 31.93 5.11
C ASN A 505 1.50 33.15 4.41
N ILE A 506 0.17 33.19 4.26
CA ILE A 506 -0.54 34.36 3.69
C ILE A 506 -0.39 35.58 4.60
N ILE A 507 -0.62 35.41 5.90
CA ILE A 507 -0.48 36.49 6.89
C ILE A 507 0.98 36.97 6.95
N ALA A 508 1.95 36.06 6.88
CA ALA A 508 3.37 36.41 6.88
C ALA A 508 3.76 37.25 5.65
N ILE A 509 3.24 36.90 4.45
CA ILE A 509 3.45 37.70 3.24
C ILE A 509 2.85 39.10 3.40
N ALA A 510 1.60 39.20 3.88
CA ALA A 510 0.92 40.47 4.08
C ALA A 510 1.64 41.36 5.11
N PHE A 511 2.08 40.75 6.23
CA PHE A 511 2.85 41.44 7.27
C PHE A 511 4.21 41.92 6.76
N ALA A 512 4.96 41.06 6.05
CA ALA A 512 6.26 41.42 5.50
C ALA A 512 6.15 42.51 4.42
N PHE A 513 5.09 42.47 3.60
CA PHE A 513 4.78 43.52 2.64
C PHE A 513 4.50 44.86 3.33
N ALA A 514 3.62 44.88 4.33
CA ALA A 514 3.36 46.08 5.11
C ALA A 514 4.64 46.61 5.78
N ARG A 515 5.41 45.74 6.43
CA ARG A 515 6.68 46.09 7.08
C ARG A 515 7.70 46.69 6.10
N THR A 516 7.77 46.19 4.87
CA THR A 516 8.72 46.74 3.87
C THR A 516 8.25 48.06 3.29
N VAL A 517 6.95 48.23 3.05
CA VAL A 517 6.37 49.49 2.55
C VAL A 517 6.50 50.62 3.58
N TYR A 518 6.29 50.33 4.86
CA TYR A 518 6.36 51.33 5.94
C TYR A 518 7.74 51.49 6.58
N SER A 519 8.78 50.81 6.09
CA SER A 519 10.13 50.95 6.63
C SER A 519 10.89 52.10 5.97
N ASP A 520 11.65 52.87 6.77
CA ASP A 520 12.48 53.99 6.29
C ASP A 520 13.57 53.56 5.29
N ASN A 521 13.95 52.28 5.30
CA ASN A 521 14.97 51.73 4.40
C ASN A 521 14.53 50.37 3.81
N PRO A 522 13.74 50.38 2.72
CA PRO A 522 13.04 49.19 2.25
C PRO A 522 13.99 48.14 1.66
N ARG A 523 14.08 46.99 2.33
CA ARG A 523 14.91 45.84 1.90
C ARG A 523 14.12 44.89 1.00
N TRP A 524 13.77 45.35 -0.20
CA TRP A 524 12.99 44.58 -1.19
C TRP A 524 13.57 43.20 -1.51
N GLY A 525 14.90 43.06 -1.57
CA GLY A 525 15.54 41.77 -1.85
C GLY A 525 15.22 40.68 -0.81
N LYS A 526 15.13 41.04 0.47
CA LYS A 526 14.77 40.09 1.54
C LYS A 526 13.30 39.68 1.47
N PHE A 527 12.42 40.63 1.13
CA PHE A 527 11.01 40.37 0.91
C PHE A 527 10.77 39.46 -0.30
N ILE A 528 11.42 39.73 -1.43
CA ILE A 528 11.29 38.91 -2.65
C ILE A 528 11.76 37.47 -2.38
N GLY A 529 12.91 37.30 -1.72
CA GLY A 529 13.44 35.97 -1.39
C GLY A 529 12.54 35.18 -0.43
N GLY A 530 12.13 35.78 0.69
CA GLY A 530 11.21 35.13 1.64
C GLY A 530 9.82 34.89 1.06
N GLY A 531 9.30 35.85 0.30
CA GLY A 531 8.02 35.76 -0.40
C GLY A 531 8.01 34.67 -1.46
N PHE A 532 9.12 34.45 -2.17
CA PHE A 532 9.25 33.32 -3.11
C PHE A 532 9.09 31.96 -2.42
N PHE A 533 9.75 31.75 -1.27
CA PHE A 533 9.62 30.48 -0.53
C PHE A 533 8.22 30.29 0.06
N SER A 534 7.59 31.34 0.60
CA SER A 534 6.19 31.23 1.07
C SER A 534 5.23 31.01 -0.10
N PHE A 535 5.45 31.66 -1.26
CA PHE A 535 4.66 31.40 -2.46
C PHE A 535 4.82 29.96 -2.96
N TRP A 536 6.03 29.40 -2.90
CA TRP A 536 6.28 28.00 -3.24
C TRP A 536 5.46 27.04 -2.39
N VAL A 537 5.42 27.25 -1.07
CA VAL A 537 4.58 26.46 -0.14
C VAL A 537 3.09 26.60 -0.50
N LEU A 538 2.62 27.83 -0.76
CA LEU A 538 1.23 28.08 -1.13
C LEU A 538 0.85 27.46 -2.49
N ALA A 539 1.77 27.45 -3.46
CA ALA A 539 1.59 26.80 -4.75
C ALA A 539 1.37 25.29 -4.60
N HIS A 540 2.04 24.64 -3.64
CA HIS A 540 1.82 23.22 -3.34
C HIS A 540 0.49 22.95 -2.62
N LEU A 541 0.02 23.89 -1.80
CA LEU A 541 -1.27 23.80 -1.10
C LEU A 541 -2.47 24.24 -1.97
N CYS A 542 -2.23 24.78 -3.17
CA CYS A 542 -3.28 25.30 -4.06
C CYS A 542 -4.37 24.26 -4.44
N PRO A 543 -4.05 23.01 -4.80
CA PRO A 543 -5.08 22.00 -5.10
C PRO A 543 -5.96 21.69 -3.90
N PHE A 544 -5.37 21.68 -2.70
CA PHE A 544 -6.10 21.48 -1.45
C PHE A 544 -7.04 22.66 -1.15
N ALA A 545 -6.58 23.90 -1.33
CA ALA A 545 -7.43 25.09 -1.22
C ALA A 545 -8.59 25.07 -2.24
N LYS A 546 -8.33 24.68 -3.49
CA LYS A 546 -9.36 24.48 -4.52
C LYS A 546 -10.35 23.37 -4.15
N GLY A 547 -9.88 22.30 -3.52
CA GLY A 547 -10.71 21.20 -3.01
C GLY A 547 -11.65 21.65 -1.88
N LEU A 548 -11.13 22.44 -0.94
CA LEU A 548 -11.92 23.05 0.14
C LEU A 548 -13.00 24.00 -0.37
N MET A 549 -12.70 24.81 -1.39
CA MET A 549 -13.63 25.85 -1.86
C MET A 549 -14.86 25.32 -2.61
N GLY A 550 -14.84 24.06 -3.08
CA GLY A 550 -15.99 23.37 -3.70
C GLY A 550 -16.66 24.13 -4.87
N ARG A 551 -17.74 23.56 -5.43
CA ARG A 551 -18.54 24.22 -6.48
C ARG A 551 -19.60 25.20 -5.92
N ARG A 552 -19.86 25.14 -4.60
CA ARG A 552 -20.93 25.91 -3.90
C ARG A 552 -20.46 26.68 -2.64
N GLY A 553 -19.15 26.80 -2.38
CA GLY A 553 -18.63 27.67 -1.31
C GLY A 553 -19.04 27.31 0.13
N LYS A 554 -19.61 26.12 0.38
CA LYS A 554 -19.96 25.65 1.74
C LYS A 554 -18.77 24.97 2.40
N THR A 555 -17.70 25.70 2.65
CA THR A 555 -16.73 25.30 3.67
C THR A 555 -17.40 25.41 5.04
N PRO A 556 -17.29 24.42 5.94
CA PRO A 556 -17.80 24.58 7.30
C PRO A 556 -17.06 25.74 7.96
N THR A 557 -17.77 26.81 8.31
CA THR A 557 -17.23 28.04 8.93
C THR A 557 -16.35 27.72 10.14
N ILE A 558 -16.65 26.60 10.82
CA ILE A 558 -15.90 26.05 11.95
C ILE A 558 -14.40 25.85 11.64
N VAL A 559 -14.05 25.49 10.40
CA VAL A 559 -12.65 25.21 10.02
C VAL A 559 -11.83 26.48 10.00
N PHE A 560 -12.36 27.55 9.39
CA PHE A 560 -11.73 28.86 9.37
C PHE A 560 -11.64 29.48 10.78
N VAL A 561 -12.65 29.25 11.62
CA VAL A 561 -12.65 29.73 13.01
C VAL A 561 -11.54 29.06 13.83
N TRP A 562 -11.41 27.72 13.76
CA TRP A 562 -10.35 27.01 14.48
C TRP A 562 -8.95 27.31 13.92
N SER A 563 -8.76 27.35 12.60
CA SER A 563 -7.47 27.73 12.01
C SER A 563 -7.10 29.18 12.32
N GLY A 564 -8.10 30.07 12.32
CA GLY A 564 -7.94 31.47 12.70
C GLY A 564 -7.54 31.63 14.16
N LEU A 565 -8.25 30.95 15.08
CA LEU A 565 -7.90 30.92 16.50
C LEU A 565 -6.48 30.40 16.73
N ILE A 566 -6.11 29.27 16.11
CA ILE A 566 -4.76 28.71 16.23
C ILE A 566 -3.72 29.69 15.66
N SER A 567 -3.95 30.25 14.48
CA SER A 567 -3.03 31.24 13.89
C SER A 567 -2.89 32.51 14.73
N ILE A 568 -3.97 32.97 15.37
CA ILE A 568 -3.96 34.11 16.29
C ILE A 568 -3.18 33.74 17.55
N THR A 569 -3.43 32.57 18.15
CA THR A 569 -2.67 32.13 19.34
C THR A 569 -1.19 31.98 19.05
N ILE A 570 -0.79 31.41 17.91
CA ILE A 570 0.63 31.30 17.52
C ILE A 570 1.25 32.68 17.33
N SER A 571 0.53 33.60 16.66
CA SER A 571 0.98 34.98 16.49
C SER A 571 1.13 35.72 17.83
N LEU A 572 0.16 35.56 18.74
CA LEU A 572 0.19 36.14 20.08
C LEU A 572 1.29 35.54 20.95
N LEU A 573 1.51 34.23 20.86
CA LEU A 573 2.57 33.53 21.58
C LEU A 573 3.95 33.98 21.08
N TRP A 574 4.09 34.23 19.78
CA TRP A 574 5.30 34.82 19.21
C TRP A 574 5.55 36.25 19.71
N VAL A 575 4.51 37.10 19.73
CA VAL A 575 4.60 38.47 20.28
C VAL A 575 4.93 38.45 21.78
N ALA A 576 4.44 37.47 22.53
CA ALA A 576 4.75 37.30 23.94
C ALA A 576 6.21 36.85 24.19
N ILE A 577 6.76 36.00 23.31
CA ILE A 577 8.15 35.50 23.41
C ILE A 577 9.17 36.52 22.88
N SER A 578 8.80 37.32 21.89
CA SER A 578 9.64 38.38 21.31
C SER A 578 8.83 39.68 21.20
N PRO A 579 8.64 40.40 22.32
CA PRO A 579 7.99 41.69 22.27
C PRO A 579 8.78 42.62 21.34
N PRO A 580 8.13 43.35 20.43
CA PRO A 580 8.83 44.33 19.60
C PRO A 580 9.52 45.33 20.53
N GLU A 581 10.84 45.51 20.36
CA GLU A 581 11.58 46.54 21.08
C GLU A 581 10.92 47.89 20.77
N ALA A 582 10.22 48.43 21.77
CA ALA A 582 9.79 49.81 21.73
C ALA A 582 11.06 50.65 21.58
N SER A 583 11.16 51.31 20.43
CA SER A 583 12.19 52.29 20.11
C SER A 583 12.49 53.16 21.33
N ALA A 584 13.69 52.98 21.89
CA ALA A 584 14.21 53.84 22.95
C ALA A 584 14.32 55.26 22.40
N GLY A 585 13.42 56.15 22.84
CA GLY A 585 13.48 57.57 22.50
C GLY A 585 12.20 58.36 22.78
N GLY A 586 11.92 58.69 24.05
CA GLY A 586 11.23 59.95 24.36
C GLY A 586 10.02 59.90 25.30
N ARG A 587 10.25 60.46 26.50
CA ARG A 587 9.29 61.10 27.43
C ARG A 587 8.39 60.20 28.28
N THR A 588 8.84 60.07 29.53
CA THR A 588 8.01 60.06 30.73
C THR A 588 6.77 60.96 30.60
N ALA A 589 5.60 60.34 30.56
CA ALA A 589 4.34 60.95 30.95
C ALA A 589 3.66 59.98 31.91
N GLY A 590 3.67 60.33 33.21
CA GLY A 590 2.92 59.59 34.21
C GLY A 590 1.42 59.74 33.93
N PHE A 591 0.71 58.63 33.99
CA PHE A 591 -0.74 58.62 34.09
C PHE A 591 -1.12 57.69 35.24
N GLN A 592 -1.57 58.33 36.32
CA GLN A 592 -2.10 57.71 37.53
C GLN A 592 -3.63 57.76 37.39
N PHE A 593 -4.32 56.62 37.51
CA PHE A 593 -5.78 56.55 37.51
C PHE A 593 -6.34 56.98 38.88
N PRO A 594 -7.50 57.66 38.94
CA PRO A 594 -8.32 57.69 40.15
C PRO A 594 -8.96 56.32 40.42
#